data_AF-A0A356GNP7-F1
#
_entry.id   AF-A0A356GNP7-F1
#
_cell.length_a   1.000
_cell.length_b   1.000
_cell.length_c   1.000
_cell.angle_alpha   90.00
_cell.angle_beta   90.00
_cell.angle_gamma   90.00
#
_symmetry.space_group_name_H-M   'P 1'
#
loop_
_entity.id
_entity.type
_entity.pdbx_description
1 polymer ?
#
loop_
_entity_poly.entity_id
_entity_poly.type
_entity_poly.pdbx_seq_one_letter_code
_entity_poly.pdbx_strand_id
1 'polypeptide(L)'
;MATTSGTTSVQLMRAHEKGKNINFKEVFGKDHADSFLLLTTDRAVAFVMDDNLLAGLIATSKNPGEYALVGEVLNIEPIAIMVRRDDPAFKKVADDTIRGLMKSGELEKLYTKWFMSPIPPKNISMNFAMSDTLKELIKNPSDAPAEFYNKK
;
A
#
# COMPACT_ATOMS: atom_id res chain seq x y z
N MET A 1 -12.56 6.76 12.72
CA MET A 1 -11.81 6.16 11.61
C MET A 1 -10.99 5.00 12.13
N ALA A 2 -10.84 3.94 11.34
CA ALA A 2 -9.99 2.80 11.65
C ALA A 2 -8.61 2.94 10.99
N THR A 3 -7.59 2.37 11.60
CA THR A 3 -6.31 2.05 10.96
C THR A 3 -5.67 0.83 11.63
N THR A 4 -4.57 0.31 11.09
CA THR A 4 -3.84 -0.82 11.67
C THR A 4 -2.72 -0.33 12.59
N SER A 5 -2.64 -0.91 13.79
CA SER A 5 -1.60 -0.60 14.76
C SER A 5 -0.19 -0.81 14.18
N GLY A 6 0.74 0.12 14.48
CA GLY A 6 2.15 -0.02 14.09
C GLY A 6 2.47 0.36 12.63
N THR A 7 1.49 0.86 11.88
CA THR A 7 1.69 1.35 10.50
C THR A 7 1.99 2.84 10.44
N THR A 8 2.58 3.29 9.33
CA THR A 8 2.78 4.71 8.98
C THR A 8 1.46 5.48 8.94
N SER A 9 0.37 4.82 8.50
CA SER A 9 -0.99 5.38 8.44
C SER A 9 -1.48 5.97 9.76
N VAL A 10 -1.04 5.44 10.93
CA VAL A 10 -1.36 6.01 12.25
C VAL A 10 -0.86 7.44 12.37
N GLN A 11 0.39 7.68 11.97
CA GLN A 11 1.02 9.00 12.10
C GLN A 11 0.46 9.98 11.08
N LEU A 12 0.24 9.51 9.84
CA LEU A 12 -0.34 10.32 8.77
C LEU A 12 -1.75 10.80 9.10
N MET A 13 -2.60 9.89 9.60
CA MET A 13 -3.97 10.22 10.01
C MET A 13 -3.98 11.29 11.11
N ARG A 14 -3.12 11.17 12.13
CA ARG A 14 -2.98 12.17 13.20
C ARG A 14 -2.45 13.52 12.74
N ALA A 15 -1.46 13.51 11.84
CA ALA A 15 -0.89 14.73 11.29
C ALA A 15 -1.95 15.49 10.47
N HIS A 16 -2.76 14.76 9.71
CA HIS A 16 -3.85 15.32 8.90
C HIS A 16 -5.01 15.85 9.75
N GLU A 17 -5.38 15.14 10.82
CA GLU A 17 -6.35 15.59 11.82
C GLU A 17 -6.00 17.00 12.34
N LYS A 18 -4.77 17.14 12.84
CA LYS A 18 -4.25 18.42 13.37
C LYS A 18 -4.16 19.49 12.30
N GLY A 19 -3.76 19.14 11.08
CA GLY A 19 -3.57 20.07 9.98
C GLY A 19 -4.87 20.63 9.39
N LYS A 20 -6.00 19.91 9.50
CA LYS A 20 -7.29 20.31 8.92
C LYS A 20 -8.40 20.60 9.93
N ASN A 21 -8.11 20.56 11.23
CA ASN A 21 -9.08 20.78 12.31
C ASN A 21 -10.32 19.87 12.20
N ILE A 22 -10.09 18.64 11.73
CA ILE A 22 -11.10 17.59 11.65
C ILE A 22 -11.02 16.82 12.96
N ASN A 23 -12.15 16.47 13.58
CA ASN A 23 -12.16 15.66 14.79
C ASN A 23 -12.73 14.27 14.47
N PHE A 24 -11.99 13.22 14.76
CA PHE A 24 -12.48 11.85 14.63
C PHE A 24 -11.94 10.94 15.73
N LYS A 25 -12.76 9.98 16.16
CA LYS A 25 -12.30 8.93 17.06
C LYS A 25 -11.50 7.88 16.29
N GLU A 26 -10.28 7.63 16.73
CA GLU A 26 -9.42 6.56 16.22
C GLU A 26 -9.83 5.21 16.82
N VAL A 27 -9.87 4.17 15.99
CA VAL A 27 -10.03 2.77 16.41
C VAL A 27 -8.95 1.96 15.72
N PHE A 28 -8.31 1.05 16.44
CA PHE A 28 -7.18 0.30 15.91
C PHE A 28 -7.51 -1.18 15.80
N GLY A 29 -7.30 -1.73 14.61
CA GLY A 29 -7.24 -3.18 14.43
C GLY A 29 -5.83 -3.70 14.74
N LYS A 30 -5.75 -4.98 15.10
CA LYS A 30 -4.46 -5.66 15.33
C LYS A 30 -3.72 -5.99 14.02
N ASP A 31 -4.48 -6.16 12.93
CA ASP A 31 -3.99 -6.42 11.58
C ASP A 31 -4.96 -5.76 10.55
N HIS A 32 -4.64 -5.86 9.26
CA HIS A 32 -5.43 -5.22 8.21
C HIS A 32 -6.82 -5.84 8.05
N ALA A 33 -6.98 -7.15 8.28
CA ALA A 33 -8.27 -7.82 8.18
C ALA A 33 -9.19 -7.43 9.34
N ASP A 34 -8.65 -7.34 10.56
CA ASP A 34 -9.35 -6.85 11.74
C ASP A 34 -9.72 -5.36 11.59
N SER A 35 -8.82 -4.56 10.99
CA SER A 35 -9.09 -3.14 10.71
C SER A 35 -10.21 -2.97 9.67
N PHE A 36 -10.22 -3.80 8.61
CA PHE A 36 -11.30 -3.82 7.64
C PHE A 36 -12.60 -4.32 8.26
N LEU A 37 -12.55 -5.29 9.17
CA LEU A 37 -13.73 -5.74 9.91
C LEU A 37 -14.35 -4.61 10.74
N LEU A 38 -13.57 -3.68 11.30
CA LEU A 38 -14.12 -2.50 11.96
C LEU A 38 -14.97 -1.65 11.01
N LEU A 39 -14.55 -1.51 9.75
CA LEU A 39 -15.32 -0.82 8.72
C LEU A 39 -16.59 -1.61 8.35
N THR A 40 -16.47 -2.89 8.03
CA THR A 40 -17.60 -3.71 7.55
C THR A 40 -18.63 -4.06 8.63
N THR A 41 -18.35 -3.75 9.90
CA THR A 41 -19.27 -3.94 11.04
C THR A 41 -19.74 -2.61 11.64
N ASP A 42 -19.61 -1.51 10.90
CA ASP A 42 -20.02 -0.15 11.28
C ASP A 42 -19.39 0.38 12.58
N ARG A 43 -18.29 -0.24 13.04
CA ARG A 43 -17.50 0.24 14.19
C ARG A 43 -16.57 1.39 13.78
N ALA A 44 -16.32 1.57 12.48
CA ALA A 44 -15.64 2.72 11.91
C ALA A 44 -16.30 3.11 10.57
N VAL A 45 -16.35 4.41 10.28
CA VAL A 45 -16.93 4.95 9.04
C VAL A 45 -15.95 5.01 7.86
N ALA A 46 -14.66 4.81 8.12
CA ALA A 46 -13.59 4.79 7.12
C ALA A 46 -12.39 4.00 7.68
N PHE A 47 -11.64 3.34 6.79
CA PHE A 47 -10.37 2.66 7.10
C PHE A 47 -9.24 3.29 6.28
N VAL A 48 -8.26 3.88 6.96
CA VAL A 48 -7.10 4.53 6.35
C VAL A 48 -5.92 3.56 6.34
N MET A 49 -5.45 3.20 5.14
CA MET A 49 -4.33 2.29 4.89
C MET A 49 -3.86 2.43 3.44
N ASP A 50 -2.76 1.77 3.09
CA ASP A 50 -2.21 1.70 1.73
C ASP A 50 -3.26 1.20 0.72
N ASP A 51 -3.29 1.85 -0.44
CA ASP A 51 -4.31 1.65 -1.47
C ASP A 51 -4.37 0.23 -2.03
N ASN A 52 -3.22 -0.41 -2.23
CA ASN A 52 -3.10 -1.79 -2.67
C ASN A 52 -3.64 -2.78 -1.62
N LEU A 53 -3.40 -2.54 -0.33
CA LEU A 53 -3.94 -3.35 0.76
C LEU A 53 -5.46 -3.20 0.83
N LEU A 54 -5.96 -1.96 0.74
CA LEU A 54 -7.39 -1.69 0.70
C LEU A 54 -8.05 -2.35 -0.52
N ALA A 55 -7.45 -2.25 -1.71
CA ALA A 55 -7.94 -2.88 -2.93
C ALA A 55 -8.04 -4.41 -2.77
N GLY A 56 -7.03 -5.04 -2.15
CA GLY A 56 -7.03 -6.48 -1.90
C GLY A 56 -8.13 -6.91 -0.93
N LEU A 57 -8.33 -6.14 0.14
CA LEU A 57 -9.39 -6.38 1.12
C LEU A 57 -10.79 -6.20 0.51
N ILE A 58 -11.00 -5.15 -0.28
CA ILE A 58 -12.26 -4.90 -0.99
C ILE A 58 -12.54 -6.03 -1.97
N ALA A 59 -11.58 -6.37 -2.84
CA ALA A 59 -11.75 -7.40 -3.87
C ALA A 59 -12.09 -8.77 -3.26
N THR A 60 -11.54 -9.08 -2.08
CA THR A 60 -11.76 -10.36 -1.38
C THR A 60 -12.92 -10.34 -0.39
N SER A 61 -13.60 -9.21 -0.20
CA SER A 61 -14.71 -9.05 0.75
C SER A 61 -15.97 -9.79 0.31
N LYS A 62 -16.98 -9.87 1.19
CA LYS A 62 -18.27 -10.52 0.89
C LYS A 62 -19.06 -9.73 -0.16
N ASN A 63 -19.08 -8.40 -0.05
CA ASN A 63 -19.80 -7.49 -0.93
C ASN A 63 -18.86 -6.38 -1.43
N PRO A 64 -17.95 -6.65 -2.40
CA PRO A 64 -16.96 -5.67 -2.84
C PRO A 64 -17.56 -4.34 -3.33
N GLY A 65 -18.75 -4.39 -3.95
CA GLY A 65 -19.44 -3.21 -4.48
C GLY A 65 -19.98 -2.23 -3.43
N GLU A 66 -19.92 -2.58 -2.14
CA GLU A 66 -20.32 -1.68 -1.04
C GLU A 66 -19.18 -0.75 -0.59
N TYR A 67 -17.95 -0.96 -1.10
CA TYR A 67 -16.76 -0.23 -0.67
C TYR A 67 -16.04 0.43 -1.85
N ALA A 68 -15.45 1.59 -1.60
CA ALA A 68 -14.66 2.31 -2.58
C ALA A 68 -13.43 2.94 -1.92
N LEU A 69 -12.36 3.06 -2.70
CA LEU A 69 -11.21 3.89 -2.34
C LEU A 69 -11.57 5.35 -2.61
N VAL A 70 -11.47 6.20 -1.59
CA VAL A 70 -11.89 7.60 -1.66
C VAL A 70 -10.91 8.50 -0.90
N GLY A 71 -11.04 9.81 -1.11
CA GLY A 71 -10.21 10.82 -0.43
C GLY A 71 -8.93 11.14 -1.19
N GLU A 72 -8.16 12.07 -0.63
CA GLU A 72 -6.84 12.43 -1.14
C GLU A 72 -5.78 11.45 -0.65
N VAL A 73 -4.74 11.22 -1.46
CA VAL A 73 -3.56 10.47 -1.02
C VAL A 73 -2.84 11.28 0.07
N LEU A 74 -2.73 10.70 1.27
CA LEU A 74 -2.07 11.37 2.41
C LEU A 74 -0.55 11.38 2.26
N ASN A 75 0.00 10.33 1.66
CA ASN A 75 1.45 10.14 1.47
C ASN A 75 1.69 9.11 0.35
N ILE A 76 2.77 9.27 -0.40
CA ILE A 76 3.33 8.25 -1.30
C ILE A 76 4.42 7.50 -0.54
N GLU A 77 4.23 6.20 -0.35
CA GLU A 77 5.12 5.35 0.45
C GLU A 77 5.71 4.21 -0.41
N PRO A 78 6.90 4.40 -1.02
CA PRO A 78 7.55 3.33 -1.76
C PRO A 78 7.85 2.12 -0.86
N ILE A 79 7.31 0.96 -1.22
CA ILE A 79 7.55 -0.30 -0.51
C ILE A 79 8.90 -0.87 -0.97
N ALA A 80 9.77 -1.19 -0.01
CA ALA A 80 11.10 -1.72 -0.25
C ALA A 80 11.36 -3.00 0.55
N ILE A 81 12.35 -3.79 0.12
CA ILE A 81 12.83 -4.95 0.88
C ILE A 81 13.68 -4.44 2.06
N MET A 82 13.25 -4.75 3.28
CA MET A 82 14.00 -4.41 4.47
C MET A 82 15.21 -5.34 4.63
N VAL A 83 16.37 -4.75 4.87
CA VAL A 83 17.63 -5.47 5.14
C VAL A 83 18.26 -4.93 6.43
N ARG A 84 19.23 -5.66 6.98
CA ARG A 84 20.01 -5.17 8.12
C ARG A 84 20.76 -3.89 7.74
N ARG A 85 20.85 -2.96 8.69
CA ARG A 85 21.72 -1.79 8.55
C ARG A 85 23.18 -2.23 8.43
N ASP A 86 23.98 -1.46 7.69
CA ASP A 86 25.43 -1.63 7.55
C ASP A 86 25.85 -2.91 6.80
N ASP A 87 24.97 -3.50 5.98
CA ASP A 87 25.24 -4.66 5.12
C ASP A 87 25.13 -4.31 3.61
N PRO A 88 26.07 -3.50 3.08
CA PRO A 88 26.00 -3.01 1.69
C PRO A 88 26.16 -4.13 0.66
N ALA A 89 26.88 -5.21 1.00
CA ALA A 89 27.04 -6.35 0.12
C ALA A 89 25.70 -7.07 -0.09
N PHE A 90 24.95 -7.31 0.99
CA PHE A 90 23.64 -7.92 0.88
C PHE A 90 22.63 -7.00 0.18
N LYS A 91 22.64 -5.70 0.50
CA LYS A 91 21.82 -4.71 -0.22
C LYS A 91 22.10 -4.73 -1.72
N LYS A 92 23.37 -4.78 -2.13
CA LYS A 92 23.73 -4.84 -3.55
C LYS A 92 23.13 -6.06 -4.25
N VAL A 93 23.14 -7.24 -3.62
CA VAL A 93 22.52 -8.45 -4.18
C VAL A 93 21.00 -8.27 -4.35
N ALA A 94 20.32 -7.72 -3.35
CA ALA A 94 18.88 -7.46 -3.41
C ALA A 94 18.55 -6.46 -4.54
N ASP A 95 19.26 -5.32 -4.57
CA ASP A 95 19.04 -4.29 -5.57
C ASP A 95 19.33 -4.79 -6.99
N ASP A 96 20.43 -5.52 -7.21
CA ASP A 96 20.79 -6.03 -8.53
C ASP A 96 19.80 -7.10 -9.02
N THR A 97 19.25 -7.90 -8.11
CA THR A 97 18.19 -8.86 -8.42
C THR A 97 16.93 -8.13 -8.91
N ILE A 98 16.48 -7.10 -8.18
CA ILE A 98 15.31 -6.32 -8.56
C ILE A 98 15.54 -5.61 -9.91
N ARG A 99 16.69 -4.98 -10.10
CA ARG A 99 17.05 -4.35 -11.39
C ARG A 99 17.10 -5.36 -12.53
N GLY A 100 17.54 -6.58 -12.27
CA GLY A 100 17.50 -7.69 -13.23
C GLY A 100 16.08 -8.02 -13.68
N LEU A 101 15.15 -8.12 -12.72
CA LEU A 101 13.73 -8.38 -12.99
C LEU A 101 13.05 -7.23 -13.74
N MET A 102 13.42 -5.98 -13.44
CA MET A 102 12.96 -4.80 -14.18
C MET A 102 13.44 -4.84 -15.63
N LYS A 103 14.75 -5.04 -15.85
CA LYS A 103 15.35 -5.08 -17.19
C LYS A 103 14.83 -6.21 -18.07
N SER A 104 14.52 -7.36 -17.49
CA SER A 104 14.00 -8.51 -18.23
C SER A 104 12.49 -8.42 -18.52
N GLY A 105 11.78 -7.45 -17.94
CA GLY A 105 10.32 -7.35 -17.96
C GLY A 105 9.61 -8.37 -17.06
N GLU A 106 10.35 -9.17 -16.28
CA GLU A 106 9.77 -10.16 -15.37
C GLU A 106 9.00 -9.49 -14.23
N LEU A 107 9.44 -8.31 -13.79
CA LEU A 107 8.70 -7.54 -12.78
C LEU A 107 7.31 -7.13 -13.27
N GLU A 108 7.17 -6.72 -14.54
CA GLU A 108 5.87 -6.37 -15.12
C GLU A 108 4.93 -7.58 -15.24
N LYS A 109 5.48 -8.76 -15.58
CA LYS A 109 4.73 -10.02 -15.58
C LYS A 109 4.25 -10.40 -14.18
N LEU A 110 5.12 -10.24 -13.17
CA LEU A 110 4.74 -10.47 -11.77
C LEU A 110 3.65 -9.50 -11.34
N TYR A 111 3.76 -8.22 -11.69
CA TYR A 111 2.70 -7.25 -11.40
C TYR A 111 1.38 -7.66 -12.06
N THR A 112 1.41 -8.01 -13.35
CA THR A 112 0.23 -8.45 -14.09
C THR A 112 -0.41 -9.67 -13.45
N LYS A 113 0.39 -10.65 -13.02
CA LYS A 113 -0.09 -11.86 -12.35
C LYS A 113 -0.81 -11.54 -11.05
N TRP A 114 -0.25 -10.66 -10.22
CA TRP A 114 -0.74 -10.45 -8.86
C TRP A 114 -1.81 -9.37 -8.74
N PHE A 115 -1.81 -8.37 -9.62
CA PHE A 115 -2.70 -7.20 -9.49
C PHE A 115 -3.73 -7.08 -10.62
N MET A 116 -3.46 -7.67 -11.79
CA MET A 116 -4.31 -7.53 -12.99
C MET A 116 -4.95 -8.85 -13.44
N SER A 117 -4.57 -9.99 -12.84
CA SER A 117 -5.08 -11.31 -13.17
C SER A 117 -5.80 -11.94 -11.98
N PRO A 118 -6.70 -12.90 -12.21
CA PRO A 118 -7.27 -13.69 -11.12
C PRO A 118 -6.21 -14.43 -10.31
N ILE A 119 -6.25 -14.28 -8.97
CA ILE A 119 -5.32 -14.94 -8.06
C ILE A 119 -6.02 -15.87 -7.05
N PRO A 120 -5.36 -16.94 -6.59
CA PRO A 120 -5.88 -17.79 -5.52
C PRO A 120 -6.01 -17.01 -4.19
N PRO A 121 -6.86 -17.47 -3.25
CA PRO A 121 -7.69 -18.68 -3.31
C PRO A 121 -9.06 -18.48 -3.96
N LYS A 122 -9.50 -17.23 -4.12
CA LYS A 122 -10.86 -16.89 -4.60
C LYS A 122 -10.97 -16.69 -6.11
N ASN A 123 -9.84 -16.78 -6.83
CA ASN A 123 -9.76 -16.58 -8.29
C ASN A 123 -10.37 -15.24 -8.74
N ILE A 124 -9.97 -14.17 -8.06
CA ILE A 124 -10.42 -12.79 -8.28
C ILE A 124 -9.23 -11.92 -8.63
N SER A 125 -9.45 -10.95 -9.51
CA SER A 125 -8.48 -9.92 -9.87
C SER A 125 -8.72 -8.68 -9.02
N MET A 126 -7.64 -8.03 -8.57
CA MET A 126 -7.73 -6.73 -7.92
C MET A 126 -8.02 -5.59 -8.91
N ASN A 127 -7.76 -5.82 -10.21
CA ASN A 127 -7.84 -4.81 -11.26
C ASN A 127 -7.09 -3.51 -10.89
N PHE A 128 -5.92 -3.68 -10.28
CA PHE A 128 -5.16 -2.59 -9.69
C PHE A 128 -3.97 -2.24 -10.59
N ALA A 129 -4.11 -1.20 -11.39
CA ALA A 129 -3.08 -0.81 -12.37
C ALA A 129 -1.87 -0.16 -11.69
N MET A 130 -0.68 -0.33 -12.26
CA MET A 130 0.53 0.35 -11.76
C MET A 130 0.35 1.85 -11.74
N SER A 131 0.70 2.47 -10.61
CA SER A 131 0.81 3.91 -10.49
C SER A 131 1.90 4.45 -11.40
N ASP A 132 1.80 5.73 -11.78
CA ASP A 132 2.82 6.35 -12.62
C ASP A 132 4.17 6.44 -11.92
N THR A 133 4.16 6.65 -10.59
CA THR A 133 5.38 6.58 -9.76
C THR A 133 6.06 5.23 -9.86
N LEU A 134 5.31 4.12 -9.79
CA LEU A 134 5.89 2.78 -9.92
C LEU A 134 6.42 2.53 -11.34
N LYS A 135 5.69 2.94 -12.38
CA LYS A 135 6.17 2.84 -13.77
C LYS A 135 7.49 3.59 -13.96
N GLU A 136 7.62 4.77 -13.35
CA GLU A 136 8.85 5.55 -13.42
C GLU A 136 10.00 4.88 -12.65
N LEU A 137 9.74 4.34 -11.46
CA LEU A 137 10.74 3.61 -10.68
C LEU A 137 11.22 2.32 -11.35
N ILE A 138 10.40 1.68 -12.19
CA ILE A 138 10.82 0.53 -13.00
C ILE A 138 11.84 0.96 -14.07
N LYS A 139 11.63 2.14 -14.68
CA LYS A 139 12.54 2.69 -15.69
C LYS A 139 13.82 3.24 -15.06
N ASN A 140 13.68 3.95 -13.95
CA ASN A 140 14.73 4.66 -13.23
C ASN A 140 14.73 4.25 -11.74
N PRO A 141 15.31 3.09 -11.40
CA PRO A 141 15.24 2.56 -10.04
C PRO A 141 15.96 3.46 -9.03
N SER A 142 15.33 3.67 -7.88
CA SER A 142 15.80 4.53 -6.79
C SER A 142 15.46 3.91 -5.44
N ASP A 143 16.30 4.15 -4.45
CA ASP A 143 16.05 3.87 -3.03
C ASP A 143 15.91 5.17 -2.21
N ALA A 144 15.59 6.27 -2.88
CA ALA A 144 15.27 7.54 -2.23
C ALA A 144 14.15 7.35 -1.19
N PRO A 145 14.22 8.06 -0.06
CA PRO A 145 13.25 7.88 1.02
C PRO A 145 11.90 8.52 0.63
N ALA A 146 10.82 8.17 1.35
CA ALA A 146 9.45 8.57 1.00
C ALA A 146 9.30 10.09 0.86
N GLU A 147 10.03 10.89 1.66
CA GLU A 147 10.03 12.35 1.63
C GLU A 147 10.44 12.92 0.26
N PHE A 148 11.19 12.17 -0.54
CA PHE A 148 11.56 12.58 -1.90
C PHE A 148 10.34 12.69 -2.82
N TYR A 149 9.38 11.77 -2.68
CA TYR A 149 8.21 11.65 -3.56
C TYR A 149 7.03 12.52 -3.13
N ASN A 150 7.09 13.09 -1.93
CA ASN A 150 6.02 13.89 -1.33
C ASN A 150 6.34 15.40 -1.31
N LYS A 151 7.36 15.82 -2.06
CA LYS A 151 7.69 17.25 -2.22
C LYS A 151 6.58 17.92 -3.05
N LYS A 152 5.91 18.91 -2.44
CA LYS A 152 4.96 19.79 -3.09
C LYS A 152 5.67 20.88 -3.90
#